data_AF-A0A2D9EW95-F1
#
_entry.id   AF-A0A2D9EW95-F1
#
_cell.length_a   1.000
_cell.length_b   1.000
_cell.length_c   1.000
_cell.angle_alpha   90.00
_cell.angle_beta   90.00
_cell.angle_gamma   90.00
#
_symmetry.space_group_name_H-M   'P 1'
#
loop_
_entity.id
_entity.type
_entity.pdbx_description
1 polymer ?
#
loop_
_entity_poly.entity_id
_entity_poly.type
_entity_poly.pdbx_seq_one_letter_code
_entity_poly.pdbx_strand_id
1 'polypeptide(L)'
;MVSYGPLTANDISPEVGLSRSSPSIDLERGSWSSWTDATWAVPRMPIDSFDRKKVIEAIGRLADKPRLSEEGNWLNPDGSSVRVRVGEIDQSAWSEFIGDWSDGSSEIPFIRNAHFVVMDGEVSLHHPAFDNDVEEGAIQRSHSSWNGDSNSPTGPRIACQAILGSNNDRRLRWAVIPDGCVLGNSVNYLEFSENVIDSLIGKGGGSLLVGLEWLCKVLNSEDLEIWSRAWGANNNVNNYEIESLPFPVPEDELAFSI
;
A
#
# COMPACT_ATOMS: atom_id res chain seq x y z
N MET A 1 15.77 -26.23 -2.50
CA MET A 1 16.73 -25.46 -3.33
C MET A 1 17.27 -24.37 -2.43
N VAL A 2 18.59 -24.19 -2.34
CA VAL A 2 19.14 -23.11 -1.49
C VAL A 2 19.12 -21.81 -2.29
N SER A 3 18.45 -20.77 -1.76
CA SER A 3 18.59 -19.41 -2.25
C SER A 3 19.49 -18.63 -1.31
N TYR A 4 20.39 -17.83 -1.86
CA TYR A 4 21.26 -16.96 -1.07
C TYR A 4 20.68 -15.55 -1.05
N GLY A 5 20.63 -14.95 0.15
CA GLY A 5 20.17 -13.58 0.36
C GLY A 5 21.19 -12.56 -0.16
N PRO A 6 20.94 -11.26 0.02
CA PRO A 6 21.84 -10.21 -0.46
C PRO A 6 23.25 -10.45 0.09
N LEU A 7 24.16 -10.77 -0.83
CA LEU A 7 25.56 -11.03 -0.55
C LEU A 7 26.34 -9.73 -0.64
N THR A 8 27.31 -9.59 0.25
CA THR A 8 28.29 -8.49 0.27
C THR A 8 29.65 -9.00 -0.17
N ALA A 9 30.59 -8.09 -0.40
CA ALA A 9 31.98 -8.46 -0.70
C ALA A 9 32.62 -9.30 0.43
N ASN A 10 32.15 -9.14 1.68
CA ASN A 10 32.64 -9.90 2.83
C ASN A 10 32.17 -11.36 2.84
N ASP A 11 31.13 -11.68 2.07
CA ASP A 11 30.61 -13.04 1.95
C ASP A 11 31.41 -13.86 0.92
N ILE A 12 32.35 -13.25 0.20
CA ILE A 12 33.16 -13.92 -0.82
C ILE A 12 34.64 -13.82 -0.44
N SER A 13 35.34 -14.96 -0.44
CA SER A 13 36.79 -15.02 -0.25
C SER A 13 37.46 -15.85 -1.36
N PRO A 14 38.73 -15.57 -1.69
CA PRO A 14 39.46 -16.35 -2.69
C PRO A 14 39.66 -17.82 -2.30
N GLU A 15 39.69 -18.15 -1.01
CA GLU A 15 40.06 -19.48 -0.51
C GLU A 15 38.87 -20.45 -0.46
N VAL A 16 37.71 -19.99 0.02
CA VAL A 16 36.50 -20.82 0.19
C VAL A 16 35.36 -20.43 -0.74
N GLY A 17 35.53 -19.39 -1.56
CA GLY A 17 34.45 -18.84 -2.38
C GLY A 17 33.42 -18.17 -1.48
N LEU A 18 32.18 -18.67 -1.51
CA LEU A 18 31.08 -18.16 -0.67
C LEU A 18 31.25 -18.60 0.79
N SER A 19 31.18 -17.66 1.73
CA SER A 19 31.25 -17.92 3.16
C SER A 19 30.11 -18.85 3.59
N ARG A 20 30.40 -19.79 4.50
CA ARG A 20 29.36 -20.64 5.12
C ARG A 20 28.38 -19.86 6.00
N SER A 21 28.75 -18.65 6.43
CA SER A 21 27.89 -17.75 7.19
C SER A 21 27.04 -16.84 6.30
N SER A 22 27.16 -16.98 4.97
CA SER A 22 26.39 -16.14 4.03
C SER A 22 24.89 -16.33 4.26
N PRO A 23 24.09 -15.26 4.18
CA PRO A 23 22.64 -15.36 4.29
C PRO A 23 22.09 -16.36 3.28
N SER A 24 21.38 -17.39 3.75
CA SER A 24 20.76 -18.39 2.89
C SER A 24 19.40 -18.83 3.44
N ILE A 25 18.56 -19.35 2.55
CA ILE A 25 17.27 -19.94 2.85
C ILE A 25 17.08 -21.22 2.04
N ASP A 26 16.63 -22.27 2.72
CA ASP A 26 16.17 -23.49 2.05
C ASP A 26 14.76 -23.28 1.53
N LEU A 27 14.64 -23.18 0.20
CA LEU A 27 13.36 -23.17 -0.49
C LEU A 27 12.83 -24.61 -0.55
N GLU A 28 12.02 -24.97 0.44
CA GLU A 28 11.22 -26.19 0.41
C GLU A 28 10.17 -26.06 -0.69
N ARG A 29 10.09 -27.06 -1.58
CA ARG A 29 9.25 -26.97 -2.80
C ARG A 29 7.79 -26.70 -2.52
N GLY A 30 7.23 -27.25 -1.43
CA GLY A 30 5.82 -27.07 -1.06
C GLY A 30 5.50 -25.64 -0.64
N SER A 31 6.25 -25.10 0.33
CA SER A 31 6.12 -23.71 0.75
C SER A 31 6.37 -22.75 -0.40
N TRP A 32 7.41 -23.02 -1.21
CA TRP A 32 7.72 -22.21 -2.38
C TRP A 32 6.57 -22.14 -3.38
N SER A 33 5.99 -23.27 -3.76
CA SER A 33 4.90 -23.30 -4.73
C SER A 33 3.67 -22.53 -4.25
N SER A 34 3.38 -22.55 -2.94
CA SER A 34 2.28 -21.79 -2.33
C SER A 34 2.61 -20.30 -2.31
N TRP A 35 3.83 -19.91 -1.91
CA TRP A 35 4.23 -18.51 -1.82
C TRP A 35 4.20 -17.78 -3.15
N THR A 36 4.56 -18.47 -4.23
CA THR A 36 4.72 -17.86 -5.55
C THR A 36 3.52 -18.08 -6.46
N ASP A 37 2.47 -18.76 -6.00
CA ASP A 37 1.38 -19.27 -6.85
C ASP A 37 1.93 -20.00 -8.09
N ALA A 38 2.88 -20.92 -7.84
CA ALA A 38 3.64 -21.66 -8.86
C ALA A 38 4.48 -20.80 -9.85
N THR A 39 4.66 -19.50 -9.60
CA THR A 39 5.61 -18.66 -10.34
C THR A 39 7.06 -18.87 -9.86
N TRP A 40 8.02 -18.24 -10.55
CA TRP A 40 9.46 -18.35 -10.27
C TRP A 40 10.01 -17.18 -9.46
N ALA A 41 9.15 -16.36 -8.86
CA ALA A 41 9.55 -15.17 -8.13
C ALA A 41 10.32 -15.52 -6.85
N VAL A 42 11.35 -14.74 -6.51
CA VAL A 42 12.12 -14.92 -5.27
C VAL A 42 11.93 -13.72 -4.36
N PRO A 43 11.48 -13.92 -3.10
CA PRO A 43 11.30 -12.81 -2.18
C PRO A 43 12.66 -12.22 -1.79
N ARG A 44 12.72 -10.90 -1.69
CA ARG A 44 13.87 -10.18 -1.14
C ARG A 44 13.98 -10.50 0.35
N MET A 45 15.10 -11.10 0.72
CA MET A 45 15.36 -11.51 2.10
C MET A 45 16.29 -10.52 2.81
N PRO A 46 15.99 -10.12 4.05
CA PRO A 46 16.92 -9.36 4.88
C PRO A 46 18.22 -10.12 5.14
N ILE A 47 19.31 -9.38 5.39
CA ILE A 47 20.59 -9.95 5.86
C ILE A 47 20.43 -10.49 7.28
N ASP A 48 19.78 -9.71 8.15
CA ASP A 48 19.54 -10.09 9.53
C ASP A 48 18.65 -11.34 9.64
N SER A 49 19.02 -12.24 10.55
CA SER A 49 18.35 -13.53 10.70
C SER A 49 16.98 -13.44 11.37
N PHE A 50 16.79 -12.48 12.27
CA PHE A 50 15.53 -12.26 12.97
C PHE A 50 14.52 -11.62 12.01
N ASP A 51 14.94 -10.61 11.25
CA ASP A 51 14.10 -9.99 10.22
C ASP A 51 13.75 -10.98 9.10
N ARG A 52 14.70 -11.81 8.68
CA ARG A 52 14.43 -12.88 7.71
C ARG A 52 13.38 -13.87 8.22
N LYS A 53 13.42 -14.24 9.49
CA LYS A 53 12.40 -15.10 10.11
C LYS A 53 11.02 -14.43 10.06
N LYS A 54 10.93 -13.15 10.41
CA LYS A 54 9.67 -12.38 10.29
C LYS A 54 9.10 -12.39 8.87
N VAL A 55 9.96 -12.18 7.86
CA VAL A 55 9.56 -12.22 6.45
C VAL A 55 8.99 -13.58 6.06
N ILE A 56 9.68 -14.67 6.41
CA ILE A 56 9.22 -16.04 6.12
C ILE A 56 7.86 -16.31 6.78
N GLU A 57 7.68 -15.92 8.04
CA GLU A 57 6.43 -16.11 8.76
C GLU A 57 5.27 -15.32 8.14
N ALA A 58 5.48 -14.05 7.80
CA ALA A 58 4.45 -13.21 7.19
C ALA A 58 4.05 -13.71 5.79
N ILE A 59 5.03 -14.07 4.94
CA ILE A 59 4.75 -14.67 3.63
C ILE A 59 3.98 -15.98 3.82
N GLY A 60 4.39 -16.84 4.76
CA GLY A 60 3.68 -18.08 5.05
C GLY A 60 2.23 -17.88 5.47
N ARG A 61 1.94 -16.87 6.30
CA ARG A 61 0.56 -16.53 6.71
C ARG A 61 -0.32 -16.03 5.56
N LEU A 62 0.29 -15.34 4.61
CA LEU A 62 -0.42 -14.62 3.53
C LEU A 62 -0.49 -15.38 2.20
N ALA A 63 0.37 -16.39 1.99
CA ALA A 63 0.54 -17.06 0.70
C ALA A 63 -0.78 -17.60 0.13
N ASP A 64 -1.54 -18.31 0.97
CA ASP A 64 -2.80 -18.97 0.61
C ASP A 64 -4.04 -18.05 0.73
N LYS A 65 -3.84 -16.75 0.99
CA LYS A 65 -4.94 -15.78 1.06
C LYS A 65 -5.33 -15.34 -0.36
N PRO A 66 -6.64 -15.13 -0.63
CA PRO A 66 -7.07 -14.60 -1.90
C PRO A 66 -6.44 -13.23 -2.15
N ARG A 67 -6.24 -12.87 -3.41
CA ARG A 67 -5.69 -11.57 -3.79
C ARG A 67 -6.80 -10.50 -3.78
N LEU A 68 -6.41 -9.24 -3.61
CA LEU A 68 -7.33 -8.11 -3.58
C LEU A 68 -8.19 -8.03 -4.84
N SER A 69 -7.63 -8.34 -6.01
CA SER A 69 -8.35 -8.33 -7.29
C SER A 69 -9.07 -9.64 -7.63
N GLU A 70 -8.83 -10.73 -6.88
CA GLU A 70 -9.46 -12.03 -7.15
C GLU A 70 -10.94 -12.04 -6.78
N GLU A 71 -11.73 -12.79 -7.55
CA GLU A 71 -13.14 -13.02 -7.27
C GLU A 71 -13.32 -13.85 -5.99
N GLY A 72 -14.40 -13.56 -5.23
CA GLY A 72 -14.74 -14.36 -4.06
C GLY A 72 -13.83 -14.12 -2.85
N ASN A 73 -13.01 -13.07 -2.87
CA ASN A 73 -12.42 -12.55 -1.63
C ASN A 73 -13.51 -11.94 -0.75
N TRP A 74 -13.26 -11.78 0.55
CA TRP A 74 -14.30 -11.38 1.50
C TRP A 74 -14.86 -9.97 1.27
N LEU A 75 -14.10 -9.07 0.65
CA LEU A 75 -14.57 -7.72 0.31
C LEU A 75 -15.48 -7.74 -0.92
N ASN A 76 -15.36 -8.78 -1.75
CA ASN A 76 -16.08 -8.97 -2.99
C ASN A 76 -16.62 -10.42 -3.14
N PRO A 77 -17.64 -10.77 -2.34
CA PRO A 77 -18.21 -12.12 -2.36
C PRO A 77 -19.01 -12.43 -3.64
N ASP A 78 -19.39 -11.42 -4.41
CA ASP A 78 -20.19 -11.52 -5.64
C ASP A 78 -19.36 -11.60 -6.93
N GLY A 79 -18.02 -11.47 -6.84
CA GLY A 79 -17.11 -11.60 -7.99
C GLY A 79 -16.79 -10.29 -8.73
N SER A 80 -17.34 -9.15 -8.30
CA SER A 80 -17.00 -7.80 -8.77
C SER A 80 -15.60 -7.30 -8.33
N SER A 81 -14.56 -7.54 -9.12
CA SER A 81 -13.17 -7.23 -8.71
C SER A 81 -12.93 -5.77 -8.29
N VAL A 82 -12.15 -5.59 -7.21
CA VAL A 82 -11.64 -4.27 -6.80
C VAL A 82 -10.61 -3.82 -7.83
N ARG A 83 -10.79 -2.63 -8.40
CA ARG A 83 -9.86 -2.09 -9.41
C ARG A 83 -8.89 -1.12 -8.77
N VAL A 84 -7.63 -1.17 -9.19
CA VAL A 84 -6.61 -0.22 -8.77
C VAL A 84 -6.36 0.80 -9.87
N ARG A 85 -6.50 2.08 -9.55
CA ARG A 85 -6.36 3.20 -10.47
C ARG A 85 -5.21 4.11 -10.04
N VAL A 86 -4.56 4.73 -11.01
CA VAL A 86 -3.60 5.82 -10.76
C VAL A 86 -4.39 7.12 -10.54
N GLY A 87 -3.87 8.03 -9.73
CA GLY A 87 -4.47 9.36 -9.53
C GLY A 87 -4.74 10.10 -10.85
N GLU A 88 -5.79 10.91 -10.86
CA GLU A 88 -6.40 11.46 -12.07
C GLU A 88 -5.51 12.47 -12.80
N ILE A 89 -4.64 13.18 -12.07
CA ILE A 89 -3.87 14.30 -12.60
C ILE A 89 -2.41 13.92 -12.78
N ASP A 90 -1.93 13.99 -14.01
CA ASP A 90 -0.49 13.99 -14.29
C ASP A 90 0.13 15.32 -13.89
N GLN A 91 0.99 15.31 -12.86
CA GLN A 91 1.59 16.53 -12.32
C GLN A 91 2.42 17.32 -13.33
N SER A 92 3.05 16.64 -14.30
CA SER A 92 3.90 17.32 -15.28
C SER A 92 3.04 18.00 -16.35
N ALA A 93 2.02 17.28 -16.84
CA ALA A 93 1.13 17.78 -17.87
C ALA A 93 0.22 18.92 -17.40
N TRP A 94 -0.15 18.94 -16.12
CA TRP A 94 -1.10 19.91 -15.55
C TRP A 94 -0.48 20.84 -14.50
N SER A 95 0.85 21.00 -14.52
CA SER A 95 1.59 21.82 -13.55
C SER A 95 1.09 23.26 -13.40
N GLU A 96 0.54 23.86 -14.46
CA GLU A 96 -0.01 25.22 -14.43
C GLU A 96 -1.28 25.37 -13.57
N PHE A 97 -1.98 24.26 -13.29
CA PHE A 97 -3.18 24.21 -12.45
C PHE A 97 -2.92 23.74 -11.02
N ILE A 98 -1.65 23.45 -10.69
CA ILE A 98 -1.24 22.96 -9.38
C ILE A 98 -0.54 24.10 -8.64
N GLY A 99 -1.12 24.50 -7.51
CA GLY A 99 -0.62 25.59 -6.67
C GLY A 99 -0.14 25.10 -5.31
N ASP A 100 0.53 25.99 -4.58
CA ASP A 100 0.80 25.80 -3.17
C ASP A 100 -0.47 26.15 -2.36
N TRP A 101 -0.73 25.42 -1.28
CA TRP A 101 -1.88 25.67 -0.42
C TRP A 101 -1.71 26.96 0.38
N SER A 102 -2.76 27.78 0.36
CA SER A 102 -2.88 28.99 1.17
C SER A 102 -4.10 28.89 2.08
N ASP A 103 -3.96 29.30 3.34
CA ASP A 103 -5.05 29.20 4.30
C ASP A 103 -6.21 30.12 3.90
N GLY A 104 -7.43 29.57 3.94
CA GLY A 104 -8.63 30.28 3.50
C GLY A 104 -8.87 30.27 1.99
N SER A 105 -8.08 29.52 1.21
CA SER A 105 -8.39 29.28 -0.20
C SER A 105 -9.64 28.39 -0.34
N SER A 106 -10.46 28.67 -1.36
CA SER A 106 -11.56 27.79 -1.76
C SER A 106 -11.11 26.76 -2.81
N GLU A 107 -9.79 26.49 -2.85
CA GLU A 107 -9.19 25.63 -3.85
C GLU A 107 -9.43 24.16 -3.49
N ILE A 108 -9.34 23.32 -4.52
CA ILE A 108 -9.59 21.89 -4.37
C ILE A 108 -8.34 21.22 -3.78
N PRO A 109 -8.45 20.42 -2.70
CA PRO A 109 -7.30 19.70 -2.15
C PRO A 109 -6.69 18.76 -3.19
N PHE A 110 -5.41 18.96 -3.49
CA PHE A 110 -4.65 18.13 -4.41
C PHE A 110 -3.74 17.16 -3.65
N ILE A 111 -4.07 15.88 -3.69
CA ILE A 111 -3.41 14.86 -2.87
C ILE A 111 -2.29 14.17 -3.65
N ARG A 112 -1.09 14.16 -3.06
CA ARG A 112 0.11 13.52 -3.59
C ARG A 112 0.83 12.73 -2.51
N ASN A 113 1.86 11.98 -2.91
CA ASN A 113 2.62 11.11 -2.01
C ASN A 113 3.12 11.78 -0.72
N ALA A 114 3.48 13.06 -0.75
CA ALA A 114 3.96 13.79 0.43
C ALA A 114 2.91 13.95 1.55
N HIS A 115 1.62 13.78 1.24
CA HIS A 115 0.55 13.87 2.22
C HIS A 115 0.31 12.56 2.97
N PHE A 116 0.99 11.47 2.61
CA PHE A 116 0.91 10.19 3.30
C PHE A 116 2.06 10.07 4.29
N VAL A 117 1.78 10.39 5.55
CA VAL A 117 2.78 10.40 6.62
C VAL A 117 2.53 9.28 7.61
N VAL A 118 3.57 8.91 8.37
CA VAL A 118 3.44 7.98 9.50
C VAL A 118 3.55 8.80 10.78
N MET A 119 2.48 8.82 11.57
CA MET A 119 2.40 9.51 12.86
C MET A 119 2.06 8.47 13.92
N ASP A 120 2.87 8.41 15.00
CA ASP A 120 2.70 7.43 16.08
C ASP A 120 2.57 5.96 15.62
N GLY A 121 3.21 5.62 14.50
CA GLY A 121 3.19 4.28 13.90
C GLY A 121 1.99 3.99 13.00
N GLU A 122 1.02 4.90 12.91
CA GLU A 122 -0.13 4.82 12.02
C GLU A 122 0.06 5.68 10.78
N VAL A 123 -0.54 5.26 9.65
CA VAL A 123 -0.53 6.04 8.42
C VAL A 123 -1.68 7.02 8.45
N SER A 124 -1.40 8.29 8.16
CA SER A 124 -2.40 9.36 8.15
C SER A 124 -2.27 10.24 6.91
N LEU A 125 -3.40 10.82 6.50
CA LEU A 125 -3.43 11.87 5.49
C LEU A 125 -3.14 13.20 6.19
N HIS A 126 -2.03 13.84 5.82
CA HIS A 126 -1.59 15.11 6.39
C HIS A 126 -1.54 16.16 5.27
N HIS A 127 -2.64 16.89 5.15
CA HIS A 127 -2.87 17.92 4.14
C HIS A 127 -3.46 19.16 4.82
N PRO A 128 -3.00 20.38 4.47
CA PRO A 128 -3.40 21.61 5.16
C PRO A 128 -4.90 21.96 5.06
N ALA A 129 -5.63 21.37 4.12
CA ALA A 129 -7.10 21.48 4.07
C ALA A 129 -7.84 20.76 5.22
N PHE A 130 -7.20 19.75 5.82
CA PHE A 130 -7.82 18.87 6.82
C PHE A 130 -7.07 18.88 8.16
N ASP A 131 -5.82 19.34 8.14
CA ASP A 131 -4.93 19.39 9.29
C ASP A 131 -4.33 20.80 9.41
N ASN A 132 -4.74 21.52 10.44
CA ASN A 132 -4.27 22.88 10.70
C ASN A 132 -2.85 22.91 11.29
N ASP A 133 -2.29 21.77 11.69
CA ASP A 133 -0.96 21.67 12.29
C ASP A 133 0.15 21.60 11.23
N VAL A 134 -0.20 21.61 9.94
CA VAL A 134 0.75 21.65 8.83
C VAL A 134 1.45 23.01 8.80
N GLU A 135 2.71 23.03 9.25
CA GLU A 135 3.55 24.23 9.36
C GLU A 135 3.69 25.02 8.04
N GLU A 136 3.86 26.33 8.16
CA GLU A 136 4.17 27.20 7.02
C GLU A 136 5.53 26.82 6.41
N GLY A 137 5.57 26.59 5.09
CA GLY A 137 6.76 26.10 4.38
C GLY A 137 6.97 24.58 4.44
N ALA A 138 6.10 23.83 5.12
CA ALA A 138 6.13 22.37 5.07
C ALA A 138 5.94 21.86 3.63
N ILE A 139 6.59 20.73 3.30
CA ILE A 139 6.49 20.17 1.94
C ILE A 139 5.03 19.90 1.58
N GLN A 140 4.17 19.52 2.53
CA GLN A 140 2.74 19.23 2.35
C GLN A 140 1.90 20.43 1.92
N ARG A 141 2.41 21.66 2.02
CA ARG A 141 1.77 22.86 1.46
C ARG A 141 2.19 23.13 0.02
N SER A 142 3.31 22.57 -0.43
CA SER A 142 3.76 22.80 -1.81
C SER A 142 3.00 21.92 -2.79
N HIS A 143 2.60 22.47 -3.92
CA HIS A 143 1.89 21.75 -5.00
C HIS A 143 0.76 20.87 -4.43
N SER A 144 -0.13 21.47 -3.64
CA SER A 144 -1.18 20.78 -2.89
C SER A 144 -2.57 21.42 -3.05
N SER A 145 -2.71 22.44 -3.92
CA SER A 145 -4.01 22.91 -4.39
C SER A 145 -4.20 22.64 -5.88
N TRP A 146 -5.45 22.40 -6.27
CA TRP A 146 -5.89 22.21 -7.65
C TRP A 146 -6.83 23.34 -8.07
N ASN A 147 -6.49 23.97 -9.19
CA ASN A 147 -7.20 25.11 -9.78
C ASN A 147 -7.80 24.81 -11.18
N GLY A 148 -7.76 23.55 -11.62
CA GLY A 148 -8.38 23.12 -12.86
C GLY A 148 -9.83 22.66 -12.67
N ASP A 149 -10.41 22.09 -13.71
CA ASP A 149 -11.79 21.58 -13.67
C ASP A 149 -11.94 20.47 -12.62
N SER A 150 -13.03 20.55 -11.84
CA SER A 150 -13.36 19.59 -10.80
C SER A 150 -14.06 18.36 -11.40
N ASN A 151 -13.28 17.44 -11.97
CA ASN A 151 -13.77 16.10 -12.35
C ASN A 151 -13.44 15.05 -11.29
N SER A 152 -13.34 15.44 -10.01
CA SER A 152 -13.08 14.51 -8.92
C SER A 152 -14.25 13.53 -8.78
N PRO A 153 -13.98 12.22 -8.67
CA PRO A 153 -14.99 11.24 -8.28
C PRO A 153 -15.70 11.66 -6.99
N THR A 154 -17.02 11.46 -6.94
CA THR A 154 -17.86 11.80 -5.79
C THR A 154 -17.68 10.80 -4.65
N GLY A 155 -17.58 11.31 -3.43
CA GLY A 155 -17.52 10.52 -2.19
C GLY A 155 -16.10 10.27 -1.68
N PRO A 156 -15.98 9.82 -0.41
CA PRO A 156 -14.69 9.44 0.16
C PRO A 156 -14.13 8.18 -0.51
N ARG A 157 -12.81 8.10 -0.58
CA ARG A 157 -12.07 7.00 -1.26
C ARG A 157 -10.89 6.55 -0.42
N ILE A 158 -10.23 5.48 -0.81
CA ILE A 158 -8.97 5.04 -0.19
C ILE A 158 -7.85 5.09 -1.21
N ALA A 159 -6.71 5.64 -0.81
CA ALA A 159 -5.54 5.79 -1.68
C ALA A 159 -4.27 5.29 -0.99
N CYS A 160 -3.31 4.87 -1.80
CA CYS A 160 -1.95 4.50 -1.41
C CYS A 160 -0.95 5.37 -2.13
N GLN A 161 0.13 5.77 -1.45
CA GLN A 161 1.28 6.32 -2.15
C GLN A 161 1.81 5.34 -3.22
N ALA A 162 2.14 5.85 -4.41
CA ALA A 162 2.73 5.07 -5.50
C ALA A 162 4.25 5.29 -5.60
N ILE A 163 4.71 6.52 -5.36
CA ILE A 163 6.13 6.89 -5.49
C ILE A 163 6.74 7.10 -4.11
N LEU A 164 7.75 6.30 -3.79
CA LEU A 164 8.48 6.38 -2.51
C LEU A 164 9.75 7.22 -2.64
N GLY A 165 9.92 8.16 -1.73
CA GLY A 165 11.20 8.84 -1.52
C GLY A 165 12.23 7.88 -0.91
N SER A 166 13.52 8.21 -1.05
CA SER A 166 14.66 7.35 -0.67
C SER A 166 14.80 7.04 0.83
N ASN A 167 14.02 7.67 1.70
CA ASN A 167 14.15 7.57 3.18
C ASN A 167 12.90 7.01 3.87
N ASN A 168 12.00 6.34 3.16
CA ASN A 168 10.75 5.87 3.76
C ASN A 168 10.88 4.43 4.28
N ASP A 169 10.73 4.27 5.60
CA ASP A 169 10.79 2.96 6.29
C ASP A 169 9.61 2.03 5.99
N ARG A 170 8.52 2.59 5.44
CA ARG A 170 7.26 1.91 5.12
C ARG A 170 6.85 2.17 3.66
N ARG A 171 6.63 1.08 2.92
CA ARG A 171 6.27 1.03 1.49
C ARG A 171 4.78 1.29 1.26
N LEU A 172 3.89 0.56 1.93
CA LEU A 172 2.45 0.74 1.81
C LEU A 172 1.98 1.83 2.77
N ARG A 173 1.40 2.91 2.26
CA ARG A 173 0.77 3.94 3.09
C ARG A 173 -0.62 4.21 2.56
N TRP A 174 -1.60 3.54 3.15
CA TRP A 174 -3.00 3.70 2.83
C TRP A 174 -3.65 4.75 3.72
N ALA A 175 -4.43 5.65 3.14
CA ALA A 175 -5.22 6.61 3.89
C ALA A 175 -6.59 6.81 3.22
N VAL A 176 -7.59 7.16 4.05
CA VAL A 176 -8.88 7.59 3.54
C VAL A 176 -8.74 9.02 3.02
N ILE A 177 -9.25 9.24 1.82
CA ILE A 177 -9.28 10.51 1.13
C ILE A 177 -10.70 11.08 1.26
N PRO A 178 -10.86 12.27 1.85
CA PRO A 178 -12.15 12.94 1.93
C PRO A 178 -12.77 13.21 0.54
N ASP A 179 -14.09 13.39 0.52
CA ASP A 179 -14.79 13.82 -0.68
C ASP A 179 -14.28 15.18 -1.19
N GLY A 180 -14.36 15.41 -2.49
CA GLY A 180 -13.92 16.65 -3.13
C GLY A 180 -12.41 16.80 -3.30
N CYS A 181 -11.62 15.74 -3.06
CA CYS A 181 -10.18 15.74 -3.34
C CYS A 181 -9.87 15.28 -4.77
N VAL A 182 -8.79 15.81 -5.34
CA VAL A 182 -8.18 15.37 -6.60
C VAL A 182 -6.86 14.68 -6.31
N LEU A 183 -6.55 13.56 -6.99
CA LEU A 183 -5.34 12.78 -6.75
C LEU A 183 -4.32 12.98 -7.88
N GLY A 184 -3.06 13.17 -7.51
CA GLY A 184 -1.96 13.19 -8.48
C GLY A 184 -1.49 11.79 -8.87
N ASN A 185 -0.83 11.66 -10.01
CA ASN A 185 -0.24 10.41 -10.51
C ASN A 185 0.85 9.78 -9.60
N SER A 186 1.22 10.45 -8.50
CA SER A 186 2.08 9.91 -7.44
C SER A 186 1.38 8.99 -6.44
N VAL A 187 0.07 8.80 -6.58
CA VAL A 187 -0.76 7.94 -5.72
C VAL A 187 -1.63 7.00 -6.57
N ASN A 188 -2.00 5.87 -5.98
CA ASN A 188 -2.99 4.94 -6.51
C ASN A 188 -4.23 4.95 -5.61
N TYR A 189 -5.41 4.66 -6.14
CA TYR A 189 -6.64 4.52 -5.36
C TYR A 189 -7.42 3.27 -5.73
N LEU A 190 -8.24 2.80 -4.78
CA LEU A 190 -9.15 1.70 -5.03
C LEU A 190 -10.49 2.22 -5.54
N GLU A 191 -10.94 1.62 -6.62
CA GLU A 191 -12.26 1.82 -7.19
C GLU A 191 -13.12 0.58 -6.88
N PHE A 192 -14.24 0.82 -6.20
CA PHE A 192 -15.14 -0.22 -5.71
C PHE A 192 -16.41 -0.29 -6.56
N SER A 193 -16.98 -1.49 -6.68
CA SER A 193 -18.35 -1.66 -7.20
C SER A 193 -19.37 -1.22 -6.15
N GLU A 194 -20.62 -0.99 -6.57
CA GLU A 194 -21.72 -0.65 -5.67
C GLU A 194 -21.90 -1.67 -4.54
N ASN A 195 -21.80 -2.97 -4.87
CA ASN A 195 -21.92 -4.05 -3.88
C ASN A 195 -20.80 -4.01 -2.82
N VAL A 196 -19.57 -3.69 -3.23
CA VAL A 196 -18.44 -3.54 -2.31
C VAL A 196 -18.63 -2.32 -1.41
N ILE A 197 -19.15 -1.21 -1.97
CA ILE A 197 -19.50 0.00 -1.19
C ILE A 197 -20.56 -0.34 -0.13
N ASP A 198 -21.62 -1.05 -0.49
CA ASP A 198 -22.67 -1.46 0.45
C ASP A 198 -22.11 -2.37 1.57
N SER A 199 -21.21 -3.29 1.23
CA SER A 199 -20.51 -4.13 2.21
C SER A 199 -19.68 -3.29 3.20
N LEU A 200 -18.92 -2.32 2.69
CA LEU A 200 -18.13 -1.40 3.51
C LEU A 200 -19.00 -0.52 4.41
N ILE A 201 -20.14 -0.04 3.90
CA ILE A 201 -21.14 0.70 4.70
C ILE A 201 -21.66 -0.19 5.84
N GLY A 202 -22.01 -1.45 5.54
CA GLY A 202 -22.44 -2.42 6.56
C GLY A 202 -21.39 -2.63 7.64
N LYS A 203 -20.12 -2.81 7.23
CA LYS A 203 -18.97 -2.92 8.15
C LYS A 203 -18.74 -1.67 9.00
N GLY A 204 -18.96 -0.51 8.41
CA GLY A 204 -18.86 0.79 9.09
C GLY A 204 -20.10 1.16 9.93
N GLY A 205 -21.02 0.24 10.19
CA GLY A 205 -22.22 0.51 10.98
C GLY A 205 -23.17 1.52 10.33
N GLY A 206 -23.23 1.54 8.99
CA GLY A 206 -24.03 2.48 8.19
C GLY A 206 -23.25 3.68 7.66
N SER A 207 -21.93 3.76 7.89
CA SER A 207 -21.07 4.84 7.40
C SER A 207 -19.98 4.30 6.48
N LEU A 208 -19.95 4.77 5.22
CA LEU A 208 -18.88 4.43 4.28
C LEU A 208 -17.51 4.88 4.80
N LEU A 209 -17.43 6.06 5.41
CA LEU A 209 -16.18 6.59 5.97
C LEU A 209 -15.56 5.63 6.99
N VAL A 210 -16.37 5.15 7.94
CA VAL A 210 -15.93 4.20 8.97
C VAL A 210 -15.54 2.85 8.34
N GLY A 211 -16.27 2.40 7.32
CA GLY A 211 -15.91 1.20 6.55
C GLY A 211 -14.55 1.32 5.84
N LEU A 212 -14.29 2.48 5.22
CA LEU A 212 -13.01 2.78 4.56
C LEU A 212 -11.86 2.93 5.57
N GLU A 213 -12.10 3.53 6.74
CA GLU A 213 -11.11 3.62 7.82
C GLU A 213 -10.71 2.23 8.33
N TRP A 214 -11.69 1.34 8.49
CA TRP A 214 -11.43 -0.04 8.86
C TRP A 214 -10.63 -0.78 7.77
N LEU A 215 -11.00 -0.62 6.50
CA LEU A 215 -10.24 -1.20 5.37
C LEU A 215 -8.80 -0.67 5.33
N CYS A 216 -8.60 0.62 5.57
CA CYS A 216 -7.28 1.25 5.72
C CYS A 216 -6.42 0.54 6.77
N LYS A 217 -7.00 0.19 7.93
CA LYS A 217 -6.27 -0.53 8.99
C LYS A 217 -5.81 -1.90 8.52
N VAL A 218 -6.66 -2.64 7.80
CA VAL A 218 -6.29 -3.94 7.21
C VAL A 218 -5.13 -3.77 6.21
N LEU A 219 -5.27 -2.83 5.28
CA LEU A 219 -4.27 -2.55 4.23
C LEU A 219 -2.95 -2.00 4.78
N ASN A 220 -2.98 -1.39 5.97
CA ASN A 220 -1.79 -0.93 6.70
C ASN A 220 -1.24 -1.94 7.72
N SER A 221 -1.69 -3.21 7.71
CA SER A 221 -1.11 -4.24 8.59
C SER A 221 0.40 -4.45 8.34
N GLU A 222 1.11 -4.91 9.37
CA GLU A 222 2.55 -5.22 9.30
C GLU A 222 2.83 -6.35 8.29
N ASP A 223 1.97 -7.37 8.25
CA ASP A 223 2.13 -8.51 7.34
C ASP A 223 2.06 -8.08 5.87
N LEU A 224 1.15 -7.17 5.50
CA LEU A 224 1.08 -6.65 4.12
C LEU A 224 2.26 -5.75 3.77
N GLU A 225 2.76 -4.98 4.73
CA GLU A 225 3.98 -4.20 4.55
C GLU A 225 5.19 -5.11 4.29
N ILE A 226 5.35 -6.16 5.10
CA ILE A 226 6.40 -7.17 4.94
C ILE A 226 6.28 -7.86 3.58
N TRP A 227 5.07 -8.28 3.19
CA TRP A 227 4.80 -8.87 1.89
C TRP A 227 5.21 -7.95 0.75
N SER A 228 4.75 -6.69 0.78
CA SER A 228 5.03 -5.72 -0.27
C SER A 228 6.53 -5.44 -0.42
N ARG A 229 7.27 -5.39 0.70
CA ARG A 229 8.73 -5.24 0.66
C ARG A 229 9.43 -6.48 0.10
N ALA A 230 9.00 -7.67 0.49
CA ALA A 230 9.59 -8.92 0.02
C ALA A 230 9.42 -9.11 -1.48
N TRP A 231 8.23 -8.83 -2.02
CA TRP A 231 7.90 -9.09 -3.42
C TRP A 231 8.06 -7.88 -4.35
N GLY A 232 8.24 -6.68 -3.79
CA GLY A 232 8.33 -5.46 -4.57
C GLY A 232 9.51 -5.45 -5.55
N ALA A 233 9.29 -4.98 -6.77
CA ALA A 233 10.35 -4.97 -7.79
C ALA A 233 11.35 -3.80 -7.60
N ASN A 234 10.84 -2.63 -7.23
CA ASN A 234 11.62 -1.40 -7.05
C ASN A 234 11.16 -0.69 -5.76
N ASN A 235 11.40 0.60 -5.59
CA ASN A 235 10.89 1.32 -4.41
C ASN A 235 9.42 1.73 -4.57
N ASN A 236 8.92 1.97 -5.77
CA ASN A 236 7.53 2.37 -6.02
C ASN A 236 6.55 1.23 -5.78
N VAL A 237 5.29 1.59 -5.51
CA VAL A 237 4.15 0.69 -5.41
C VAL A 237 3.33 0.78 -6.69
N ASN A 238 3.32 -0.29 -7.47
CA ASN A 238 2.65 -0.37 -8.76
C ASN A 238 1.24 -1.00 -8.62
N ASN A 239 0.34 -0.69 -9.55
CA ASN A 239 -1.05 -1.19 -9.48
C ASN A 239 -1.13 -2.72 -9.44
N TYR A 240 -0.34 -3.42 -10.26
CA TYR A 240 -0.33 -4.89 -10.26
C TYR A 240 0.15 -5.47 -8.91
N GLU A 241 1.03 -4.76 -8.18
CA GLU A 241 1.47 -5.17 -6.84
C GLU A 241 0.35 -5.00 -5.82
N ILE A 242 -0.49 -3.97 -5.98
CA ILE A 242 -1.68 -3.74 -5.14
C ILE A 242 -2.77 -4.76 -5.46
N GLU A 243 -3.05 -5.02 -6.74
CA GLU A 243 -4.03 -6.02 -7.20
C GLU A 243 -3.69 -7.41 -6.68
N SER A 244 -2.39 -7.74 -6.65
CA SER A 244 -1.85 -8.99 -6.11
C SER A 244 -1.56 -8.96 -4.61
N LEU A 245 -2.00 -7.95 -3.86
CA LEU A 245 -1.87 -8.00 -2.41
C LEU A 245 -2.71 -9.16 -1.87
N PRO A 246 -2.13 -10.04 -1.04
CA PRO A 246 -2.92 -11.01 -0.29
C PRO A 246 -3.89 -10.24 0.60
N PHE A 247 -5.12 -10.71 0.66
CA PHE A 247 -6.18 -9.98 1.34
C PHE A 247 -6.75 -10.87 2.45
N PRO A 248 -6.10 -10.87 3.63
CA PRO A 248 -6.49 -11.76 4.72
C PRO A 248 -7.89 -11.42 5.20
N VAL A 249 -8.68 -12.45 5.53
CA VAL A 249 -9.95 -12.29 6.24
C VAL A 249 -9.64 -11.75 7.63
N PRO A 250 -10.17 -10.58 8.03
CA PRO A 250 -9.94 -10.00 9.34
C PRO A 250 -10.45 -10.93 10.45
N GLU A 251 -9.74 -10.99 11.58
CA GLU A 251 -10.04 -11.94 12.67
C GLU A 251 -11.48 -11.81 13.19
N ASP A 252 -12.04 -10.60 13.19
CA ASP A 252 -13.41 -10.34 13.60
C ASP A 252 -14.45 -11.10 12.75
N GLU A 253 -14.17 -11.35 11.46
CA GLU A 253 -15.06 -12.14 10.58
C GLU A 253 -15.01 -13.64 10.89
N LEU A 254 -13.86 -14.13 11.36
CA LEU A 254 -13.68 -15.53 11.74
C LEU A 254 -14.47 -15.84 13.03
N ALA A 255 -14.65 -14.85 13.90
CA ALA A 255 -15.41 -14.98 15.15
C ALA A 255 -16.94 -15.09 14.94
N PHE A 256 -17.48 -14.57 13.83
CA PHE A 256 -18.90 -14.69 13.49
C PHE A 256 -19.23 -15.90 12.61
N SER A 257 -18.23 -16.71 12.27
CA SER A 257 -18.37 -17.89 11.41
C SER A 257 -18.44 -19.23 12.18
N ILE A 258 -18.71 -19.20 13.49
CA ILE A 258 -18.85 -20.38 14.37
C ILE A 258 -20.30 -20.58 14.83
#